data_AF-A0A919UVP9-F1
#
_entry.id   AF-A0A919UVP9-F1
#
_cell.length_a   1.000
_cell.length_b   1.000
_cell.length_c   1.000
_cell.angle_alpha   90.00
_cell.angle_beta   90.00
_cell.angle_gamma   90.00
#
_symmetry.space_group_name_H-M   'P 1'
#
loop_
_entity.id
_entity.type
_entity.pdbx_description
1 polymer ?
#
loop_
_entity_poly.entity_id
_entity_poly.type
_entity_poly.pdbx_seq_one_letter_code
_entity_poly.pdbx_strand_id
1 'polypeptide(L)' 'MSEPQIDPAGNTQQFKAFAQRQEPEPAPARRSYVLPVAIAVVVVVVAVVAYLILS' A
#
# COMPACT_ATOMS: atom_id res chain seq x y z
N MET A 1 36.23 10.80 7.26
CA MET A 1 35.73 11.35 5.98
C MET A 1 35.94 10.25 4.96
N SER A 2 34.88 9.55 4.56
CA SER A 2 34.97 8.54 3.50
C SER A 2 34.94 9.29 2.18
N GLU A 3 36.08 9.39 1.50
CA GLU A 3 36.11 9.98 0.16
C GLU A 3 35.14 9.19 -0.75
N PRO A 4 34.25 9.85 -1.49
CA PRO A 4 33.40 9.16 -2.44
C PRO A 4 34.31 8.48 -3.47
N GLN A 5 34.40 7.16 -3.42
CA GLN A 5 35.09 6.37 -4.43
C GLN A 5 34.32 6.54 -5.75
N ILE A 6 34.72 7.54 -6.54
CA ILE A 6 34.17 7.80 -7.86
C ILE A 6 34.78 6.78 -8.80
N ASP A 7 33.95 5.87 -9.30
CA ASP A 7 34.35 4.91 -10.32
C ASP A 7 34.68 5.66 -11.63
N PRO A 8 35.95 5.66 -12.09
CA PRO A 8 36.37 6.38 -13.30
C PRO A 8 35.74 5.80 -14.57
N ALA A 9 35.29 4.54 -14.55
CA ALA A 9 34.64 3.89 -15.69
C ALA A 9 33.13 4.17 -15.76
N GLY A 10 32.52 4.76 -14.73
CA GLY A 10 31.09 5.13 -14.68
C GLY A 10 30.10 3.95 -14.67
N ASN A 11 30.54 2.72 -14.95
CA ASN A 11 29.68 1.54 -15.04
C ASN A 11 29.09 1.14 -13.68
N THR A 12 29.79 1.36 -12.58
CA THR A 12 29.29 1.03 -11.23
C THR A 12 28.10 1.90 -10.85
N GLN A 13 28.05 3.15 -11.33
CA GLN A 13 26.92 4.03 -11.10
C GLN A 13 25.68 3.59 -11.90
N GLN A 14 25.87 3.10 -13.12
CA GLN A 14 24.78 2.54 -13.93
C GLN A 14 24.22 1.25 -13.33
N PHE A 15 25.08 0.36 -12.83
CA PHE A 15 24.64 -0.84 -12.13
C PHE A 15 23.89 -0.52 -10.83
N LYS A 16 24.39 0.45 -10.03
CA LYS A 16 23.69 0.95 -8.84
C LYS A 16 22.31 1.48 -9.19
N ALA A 17 22.20 2.31 -10.22
CA ALA A 17 20.92 2.85 -10.67
C ALA A 17 19.96 1.76 -11.14
N PHE A 18 20.44 0.75 -11.87
CA PHE A 18 19.65 -0.40 -12.29
C PHE A 18 19.18 -1.27 -11.11
N ALA A 19 20.05 -1.51 -10.13
CA ALA A 19 19.72 -2.29 -8.94
C ALA A 19 18.70 -1.56 -8.03
N GLN A 20 18.83 -0.24 -7.87
CA GLN A 20 17.89 0.58 -7.10
C GLN A 20 16.51 0.69 -7.76
N ARG A 21 16.43 0.64 -9.10
CA ARG A 21 15.14 0.59 -9.82
C ARG A 21 14.32 -0.67 -9.56
N GLN A 22 14.92 -1.72 -8.98
CA GLN A 22 14.18 -2.92 -8.57
C GLN A 22 13.60 -2.80 -7.17
N GLU A 23 13.86 -1.71 -6.42
CA GLU A 23 13.10 -1.45 -5.22
C GLU A 23 11.61 -1.36 -5.60
N PRO A 24 10.74 -2.15 -4.94
CA PRO A 24 9.35 -2.20 -5.30
C PRO A 24 8.77 -0.78 -5.16
N GLU A 25 8.40 -0.20 -6.30
CA GLU A 25 7.59 1.00 -6.38
C GLU A 25 6.45 0.85 -5.35
N PRO A 26 6.23 1.81 -4.43
CA PRO A 26 5.17 1.69 -3.45
C PRO A 26 3.87 1.43 -4.21
N ALA A 27 3.36 0.20 -4.08
CA ALA A 27 2.19 -0.23 -4.84
C ALA A 27 1.10 0.81 -4.62
N PRO A 28 0.44 1.30 -5.69
CA PRO A 28 -0.58 2.33 -5.54
C PRO A 28 -1.56 1.84 -4.49
N ALA A 29 -1.73 2.63 -3.43
CA ALA A 29 -2.53 2.25 -2.26
C ALA A 29 -3.93 1.87 -2.75
N ARG A 30 -4.19 0.56 -2.87
CA ARG A 30 -5.49 0.07 -3.34
C ARG A 30 -6.50 0.50 -2.30
N ARG A 31 -7.42 1.38 -2.69
CA ARG A 31 -8.48 1.87 -1.81
C ARG A 31 -9.33 0.66 -1.41
N SER A 32 -9.11 0.17 -0.20
CA SER A 32 -9.78 -1.02 0.31
C SER A 32 -11.23 -0.68 0.64
N TYR A 33 -12.17 -1.30 -0.07
CA TYR A 33 -13.61 -1.18 0.22
C TYR A 33 -14.05 -2.08 1.38
N VAL A 34 -13.13 -2.81 2.02
CA VAL A 34 -13.46 -3.73 3.12
C VAL A 34 -14.11 -2.98 4.29
N LEU A 35 -13.55 -1.83 4.66
CA LEU A 35 -14.07 -1.03 5.78
C LEU A 35 -15.49 -0.48 5.52
N PRO A 36 -15.78 0.21 4.39
CA PRO A 36 -17.15 0.69 4.15
C PRO A 36 -18.16 -0.44 3.98
N VAL A 37 -17.76 -1.57 3.38
CA VAL A 37 -18.64 -2.75 3.24
C VAL A 37 -18.95 -3.36 4.60
N ALA A 38 -17.96 -3.52 5.47
CA ALA A 38 -18.18 -4.04 6.83
C ALA A 38 -19.15 -3.15 7.63
N ILE A 39 -19.01 -1.83 7.55
CA ILE A 39 -19.92 -0.88 8.20
C ILE A 39 -21.34 -1.05 7.67
N ALA A 40 -21.52 -1.11 6.35
CA ALA A 40 -22.83 -1.29 5.72
C ALA A 40 -23.53 -2.58 6.20
N VAL A 41 -22.79 -3.68 6.27
CA VAL A 41 -23.33 -4.98 6.76
C VAL A 41 -23.79 -4.86 8.20
N VAL A 42 -23.00 -4.24 9.08
CA VAL A 42 -23.36 -4.06 10.49
C VAL A 42 -24.63 -3.23 10.63
N VAL A 43 -24.76 -2.13 9.87
CA VAL A 43 -25.96 -1.28 9.87
C VAL A 43 -27.20 -2.07 9.46
N VAL A 44 -27.10 -2.88 8.39
CA VAL A 44 -28.21 -3.72 7.93
C VAL A 44 -28.61 -4.73 9.01
N VAL A 45 -27.65 -5.40 9.63
CA VAL A 45 -27.93 -6.36 10.71
C VAL A 45 -28.64 -5.69 11.88
N VAL A 46 -28.16 -4.52 12.32
CA VAL A 46 -28.79 -3.76 13.42
C VAL A 46 -30.21 -3.35 13.05
N ALA A 47 -30.44 -2.88 11.82
CA ALA A 47 -31.77 -2.51 11.35
C ALA A 47 -32.73 -3.71 11.32
N VAL A 48 -32.27 -4.88 10.88
CA VAL A 48 -33.07 -6.11 10.88
C VAL A 48 -33.40 -6.54 12.31
N VAL A 49 -32.43 -6.52 13.23
CA VAL A 49 -32.69 -6.87 14.64
C VAL A 49 -33.67 -5.89 15.27
N ALA A 50 -33.49 -4.59 15.05
CA ALA A 50 -34.42 -3.58 15.54
C ALA A 50 -35.83 -3.78 14.99
N TYR A 51 -35.96 -4.06 13.68
CA TYR A 51 -37.24 -4.36 13.06
C TYR A 51 -37.90 -5.58 13.71
N LEU A 52 -37.17 -6.69 13.90
CA LEU A 52 -37.72 -7.91 14.51
C LEU A 52 -38.12 -7.74 15.98
N ILE A 53 -37.49 -6.83 16.71
CA ILE A 53 -37.86 -6.51 18.10
C ILE A 53 -39.07 -5.59 18.16
N LEU A 54 -39.21 -4.68 17.19
CA LEU A 54 -40.22 -3.62 17.18
C LEU A 54 -41.49 -3.98 16.36
N SER A 55 -41.42 -5.04 15.56
CA SER A 55 -42.54 -5.66 14.83
C SER A 55 -43.31 -6.62 15.72
#